data_AF-A0A841WET3-F1
#
_entry.id   AF-A0A841WET3-F1
#
_cell.length_a   1.000
_cell.length_b   1.000
_cell.length_c   1.000
_cell.angle_alpha   90.00
_cell.angle_beta   90.00
_cell.angle_gamma   90.00
#
_symmetry.space_group_name_H-M   'P 1'
#
loop_
_entity.id
_entity.type
_entity.pdbx_description
1 polymer ?
#
loop_
_entity_poly.entity_id
_entity_poly.type
_entity_poly.pdbx_seq_one_letter_code
_entity_poly.pdbx_strand_id
1 'polypeptide(L)'
;MVTSNPIQTNSERYLEYIGKHKLAFDIYEDLYPLKLFEDFVEVEAKKRGLFYILSNVDKDEIYPARFCLRFPSLEEAQLLYNPQQQLQTALNFFRQVESRPEVKLNYHHIQQFFGTISDFQGIVLMAVAIDARTVITESRLKLYIWLKNAPEKVETAIALCGDSPTLRAFLVNDQLQVGFDLFFNGESEIEVYPIISQDELQQFHIRDRIIPLLPPRALPLLQQCAVFQVGFSEANESNILYFDYVHDPNSFVDNLGNEMTKKIHAYYRHQPIKSLTVGIPEHNFYGRAIEHVKLYYDMN
;
A
#
# COMPACT_ATOMS: atom_id res chain seq x y z
N MET A 1 -11.60 -41.77 -16.34
CA MET A 1 -12.13 -40.39 -16.18
C MET A 1 -11.02 -39.57 -15.56
N VAL A 2 -10.36 -38.72 -16.35
CA VAL A 2 -9.42 -37.73 -15.80
C VAL A 2 -10.29 -36.60 -15.27
N THR A 3 -10.46 -36.54 -13.95
CA THR A 3 -11.08 -35.39 -13.29
C THR A 3 -10.06 -34.26 -13.36
N SER A 4 -10.13 -33.44 -14.40
CA SER A 4 -9.44 -32.15 -14.40
C SER A 4 -10.16 -31.27 -13.38
N ASN A 5 -9.61 -31.15 -12.16
CA ASN A 5 -10.03 -30.10 -11.26
C ASN A 5 -9.80 -28.78 -12.01
N PRO A 6 -10.83 -27.92 -12.18
CA PRO A 6 -10.64 -26.64 -12.84
C PRO A 6 -9.57 -25.85 -12.07
N ILE A 7 -8.63 -25.25 -12.81
CA ILE A 7 -7.61 -24.38 -12.23
C ILE A 7 -8.34 -23.17 -11.64
N GLN A 8 -8.26 -23.02 -10.31
CA GLN A 8 -8.87 -21.90 -9.59
C GLN A 8 -8.34 -20.58 -10.16
N THR A 9 -9.25 -19.67 -10.48
CA THR A 9 -8.92 -18.32 -10.97
C THR A 9 -8.34 -17.46 -9.85
N ASN A 10 -7.55 -16.44 -10.20
CA ASN A 10 -7.05 -15.47 -9.21
C ASN A 10 -8.19 -14.79 -8.44
N SER A 11 -9.32 -14.50 -9.09
CA SER A 11 -10.51 -13.97 -8.41
C SER A 11 -11.03 -14.89 -7.32
N GLU A 12 -11.19 -16.19 -7.60
CA GLU A 12 -11.67 -17.16 -6.61
C GLU A 12 -10.69 -17.29 -5.43
N ARG A 13 -9.38 -17.30 -5.72
CA ARG A 13 -8.33 -17.35 -4.68
C ARG A 13 -8.34 -16.11 -3.79
N TYR A 14 -8.41 -14.93 -4.38
CA TYR A 14 -8.36 -13.67 -3.62
C TYR A 14 -9.62 -13.48 -2.78
N LEU A 15 -10.79 -13.85 -3.30
CA LEU A 15 -12.03 -13.89 -2.52
C LEU A 15 -11.96 -14.88 -1.35
N GLU A 16 -11.35 -16.06 -1.56
CA GLU A 16 -11.10 -17.02 -0.48
C GLU A 16 -10.18 -16.43 0.60
N TYR A 17 -9.12 -15.72 0.20
CA TYR A 17 -8.23 -15.05 1.16
C TYR A 17 -8.95 -13.95 1.95
N ILE A 18 -9.80 -13.14 1.29
CA ILE A 18 -10.65 -12.15 1.96
C ILE A 18 -11.55 -12.84 2.99
N GLY A 19 -12.27 -13.90 2.60
CA GLY A 19 -13.16 -14.63 3.50
C GLY A 19 -12.45 -15.22 4.71
N LYS A 20 -11.29 -15.87 4.51
CA LYS A 20 -10.48 -16.41 5.61
C LYS A 20 -9.96 -15.32 6.55
N HIS A 21 -9.53 -14.18 6.01
CA HIS A 21 -9.09 -13.03 6.80
C HIS A 21 -10.22 -12.43 7.63
N LYS A 22 -11.41 -12.26 7.03
CA LYS A 22 -12.59 -11.77 7.75
C LYS A 22 -12.94 -12.67 8.94
N LEU A 23 -12.90 -13.99 8.73
CA LEU A 23 -13.13 -14.97 9.81
C LEU A 23 -12.04 -14.96 10.89
N ALA A 24 -10.77 -14.81 10.50
CA ALA A 24 -9.66 -14.84 11.45
C ALA A 24 -9.59 -13.62 12.37
N PHE A 25 -10.15 -12.48 11.92
CA PHE A 25 -10.09 -11.20 12.64
C PHE A 25 -11.47 -10.58 12.89
N ASP A 26 -12.52 -11.42 12.92
CA ASP A 26 -13.90 -11.04 13.26
C ASP A 26 -14.42 -9.79 12.51
N ILE A 27 -14.12 -9.71 11.21
CA ILE A 27 -14.57 -8.60 10.36
C ILE A 27 -16.01 -8.86 9.92
N TYR A 28 -16.91 -7.94 10.26
CA TYR A 28 -18.34 -8.04 9.93
C TYR A 28 -18.60 -8.06 8.42
N GLU A 29 -19.55 -8.90 8.00
CA GLU A 29 -19.94 -9.08 6.59
C GLU A 29 -20.54 -7.80 5.98
N ASP A 30 -21.24 -7.00 6.77
CA ASP A 30 -21.91 -5.76 6.36
C ASP A 30 -21.01 -4.51 6.51
N LEU A 31 -19.73 -4.69 6.86
CA LEU A 31 -18.78 -3.59 6.96
C LEU A 31 -18.57 -2.94 5.58
N TYR A 32 -18.96 -1.69 5.45
CA TYR A 32 -18.87 -0.96 4.20
C TYR A 32 -17.44 -0.42 3.97
N PRO A 33 -16.84 -0.54 2.76
CA PRO A 33 -17.42 -0.97 1.48
C PRO A 33 -17.02 -2.41 1.06
N LEU A 34 -16.81 -3.35 2.00
CA LEU A 34 -16.18 -4.65 1.71
C LEU A 34 -16.83 -5.39 0.55
N LYS A 35 -18.16 -5.47 0.51
CA LYS A 35 -18.86 -6.19 -0.55
C LYS A 35 -18.59 -5.63 -1.95
N LEU A 36 -18.57 -4.30 -2.08
CA LEU A 36 -18.25 -3.64 -3.35
C LEU A 36 -16.80 -3.93 -3.78
N PHE A 37 -15.89 -4.01 -2.81
CA PHE A 37 -14.50 -4.35 -3.09
C PHE A 37 -14.33 -5.83 -3.46
N GLU A 38 -15.06 -6.75 -2.83
CA GLU A 38 -15.12 -8.16 -3.24
C GLU A 38 -15.63 -8.28 -4.69
N ASP A 39 -16.71 -7.57 -5.05
CA ASP A 39 -17.23 -7.57 -6.42
C ASP A 39 -16.22 -6.98 -7.43
N PHE A 40 -15.49 -5.93 -7.03
CA PHE A 40 -14.38 -5.38 -7.80
C PHE A 40 -13.25 -6.41 -8.01
N VAL A 41 -12.85 -7.14 -6.97
CA VAL A 41 -11.85 -8.20 -7.04
C VAL A 41 -12.32 -9.36 -7.93
N GLU A 42 -13.58 -9.76 -7.83
CA GLU A 42 -14.16 -10.85 -8.64
C GLU A 42 -14.01 -10.59 -10.15
N VAL A 43 -14.14 -9.34 -10.56
CA VAL A 43 -14.03 -8.93 -11.97
C VAL A 43 -12.57 -8.68 -12.36
N GLU A 44 -11.85 -7.87 -11.60
CA GLU A 44 -10.55 -7.34 -12.03
C GLU A 44 -9.40 -8.32 -11.81
N ALA A 45 -9.46 -9.19 -10.79
CA ALA A 45 -8.40 -10.17 -10.54
C ALA A 45 -8.26 -11.22 -11.65
N LYS A 46 -9.30 -11.40 -12.50
CA LYS A 46 -9.25 -12.27 -13.69
C LYS A 46 -8.21 -11.79 -14.72
N LYS A 47 -7.84 -10.51 -14.70
CA LYS A 47 -6.89 -9.90 -15.64
C LYS A 47 -5.42 -10.09 -15.24
N ARG A 48 -5.14 -10.93 -14.23
CA ARG A 48 -3.86 -11.02 -13.51
C ARG A 48 -3.65 -9.79 -12.62
N GLY A 49 -2.72 -9.85 -11.68
CA GLY A 49 -2.50 -8.82 -10.67
C GLY A 49 -2.02 -9.44 -9.35
N LEU A 50 -1.59 -8.60 -8.41
CA LEU A 50 -1.25 -9.05 -7.04
C LEU A 50 -2.33 -8.60 -6.07
N PHE A 51 -2.47 -9.35 -4.98
CA PHE A 51 -3.44 -9.08 -3.96
C PHE A 51 -2.77 -9.00 -2.61
N TYR A 52 -3.04 -7.91 -1.90
CA TYR A 52 -2.48 -7.68 -0.59
C TYR A 52 -3.60 -7.67 0.44
N ILE A 53 -3.36 -8.35 1.56
CA ILE A 53 -4.13 -8.15 2.77
C ILE A 53 -3.31 -7.30 3.73
N LEU A 54 -3.93 -6.27 4.27
CA LEU A 54 -3.27 -5.28 5.09
C LEU A 54 -3.86 -5.29 6.50
N SER A 55 -3.07 -4.86 7.48
CA SER A 55 -3.55 -4.62 8.84
C SER A 55 -2.75 -3.51 9.47
N ASN A 56 -3.42 -2.61 10.19
CA ASN A 56 -2.72 -1.70 11.08
C ASN A 56 -2.88 -2.16 12.52
N VAL A 57 -1.82 -2.01 13.29
CA VAL A 57 -1.77 -2.14 14.73
C VAL A 57 -1.57 -0.75 15.31
N ASP A 58 -2.40 -0.39 16.28
CA ASP A 58 -2.22 0.80 17.12
C ASP A 58 -2.25 0.32 18.57
N LYS A 59 -1.05 0.21 19.17
CA LYS A 59 -0.83 -0.38 20.49
C LYS A 59 -1.40 -1.80 20.54
N ASP A 60 -2.55 -1.97 21.20
CA ASP A 60 -3.24 -3.23 21.40
C ASP A 60 -4.48 -3.38 20.51
N GLU A 61 -4.77 -2.39 19.66
CA GLU A 61 -5.89 -2.42 18.71
C GLU A 61 -5.45 -2.86 17.31
N ILE A 62 -6.37 -3.47 16.59
CA ILE A 62 -6.17 -3.89 15.20
C ILE A 62 -7.21 -3.27 14.28
N TYR A 63 -6.77 -2.88 13.10
CA TYR A 63 -7.60 -2.42 11.99
C TYR A 63 -7.36 -3.33 10.78
N PRO A 64 -8.00 -4.52 10.75
CA PRO A 64 -7.68 -5.57 9.80
C PRO A 64 -8.48 -5.49 8.50
N ALA A 65 -9.54 -4.68 8.42
CA ALA A 65 -10.41 -4.58 7.25
C ALA A 65 -9.80 -3.72 6.13
N ARG A 66 -8.64 -4.15 5.64
CA ARG A 66 -7.84 -3.43 4.67
C ARG A 66 -7.35 -4.39 3.59
N PHE A 67 -7.63 -4.07 2.33
CA PHE A 67 -7.32 -4.93 1.20
C PHE A 67 -6.87 -4.09 0.01
N CYS A 68 -5.96 -4.60 -0.81
CA CYS A 68 -5.45 -3.92 -1.98
C CYS A 68 -5.35 -4.88 -3.16
N LEU A 69 -5.92 -4.49 -4.30
CA LEU A 69 -5.73 -5.16 -5.58
C LEU A 69 -4.82 -4.30 -6.45
N ARG A 70 -3.69 -4.88 -6.86
CA ARG A 70 -2.75 -4.29 -7.79
C ARG A 70 -3.03 -4.78 -9.20
N PHE A 71 -3.27 -3.86 -10.12
CA PHE A 71 -3.40 -4.18 -11.55
C PHE A 71 -2.09 -4.74 -12.11
N PRO A 72 -2.12 -5.48 -13.22
CA PRO A 72 -0.90 -5.86 -13.93
C PRO A 72 -0.01 -4.65 -14.23
N SER A 73 1.29 -4.79 -14.00
CA SER A 73 2.30 -3.77 -14.29
C SER A 73 2.52 -3.67 -15.80
N LEU A 74 3.24 -2.62 -16.21
CA LEU A 74 3.73 -2.50 -17.59
C LEU A 74 4.51 -3.74 -18.04
N GLU A 75 5.34 -4.31 -17.17
CA GLU A 75 6.15 -5.49 -17.48
C GLU A 75 5.29 -6.76 -17.65
N GLU A 76 4.25 -6.92 -16.82
CA GLU A 76 3.39 -8.10 -16.85
C GLU A 76 2.36 -8.07 -17.98
N ALA A 77 1.80 -6.90 -18.27
CA ALA A 77 0.78 -6.74 -19.32
C ALA A 77 1.38 -6.41 -20.70
N GLN A 78 2.61 -5.88 -20.76
CA GLN A 78 3.31 -5.52 -21.98
C GLN A 78 2.44 -4.67 -22.91
N LEU A 79 2.13 -5.17 -24.12
CA LEU A 79 1.30 -4.47 -25.11
C LEU A 79 -0.15 -4.25 -24.68
N LEU A 80 -0.63 -4.97 -23.65
CA LEU A 80 -1.97 -4.80 -23.08
C LEU A 80 -2.00 -3.80 -21.92
N TYR A 81 -0.85 -3.23 -21.54
CA TYR A 81 -0.79 -2.25 -20.48
C TYR A 81 -1.51 -0.96 -20.87
N ASN A 82 -2.54 -0.60 -20.10
CA ASN A 82 -3.35 0.58 -20.33
C ASN A 82 -3.65 1.30 -19.00
N PRO A 83 -2.79 2.23 -18.58
CA PRO A 83 -2.96 2.93 -17.31
C PRO A 83 -4.21 3.83 -17.33
N GLN A 84 -4.62 4.35 -18.48
CA GLN A 84 -5.87 5.12 -18.57
C GLN A 84 -7.10 4.27 -18.25
N GLN A 85 -7.17 3.05 -18.80
CA GLN A 85 -8.26 2.13 -18.51
C GLN A 85 -8.24 1.67 -17.05
N GLN A 86 -7.06 1.37 -16.49
CA GLN A 86 -6.91 1.00 -15.08
C GLN A 86 -7.40 2.12 -14.14
N LEU A 87 -7.06 3.38 -14.43
CA LEU A 87 -7.56 4.53 -13.67
C LEU A 87 -9.09 4.66 -13.79
N GLN A 88 -9.63 4.53 -15.00
CA GLN A 88 -11.07 4.59 -15.21
C GLN A 88 -11.80 3.49 -14.43
N THR A 89 -11.25 2.27 -14.37
CA THR A 89 -11.79 1.18 -13.55
C THR A 89 -11.76 1.53 -12.06
N ALA A 90 -10.64 2.08 -11.56
CA ALA A 90 -10.55 2.54 -10.18
C ALA A 90 -11.60 3.61 -9.85
N LEU A 91 -11.74 4.64 -10.70
CA LEU A 91 -12.72 5.71 -10.53
C LEU A 91 -14.18 5.22 -10.65
N ASN A 92 -14.44 4.21 -11.48
CA ASN A 92 -15.76 3.56 -11.54
C ASN A 92 -16.09 2.89 -10.20
N PHE A 93 -15.15 2.15 -9.61
CA PHE A 93 -15.31 1.57 -8.29
C PHE A 93 -15.54 2.65 -7.22
N PHE A 94 -14.76 3.74 -7.25
CA PHE A 94 -14.91 4.85 -6.30
C PHE A 94 -16.31 5.49 -6.39
N ARG A 95 -16.84 5.68 -7.61
CA ARG A 95 -18.22 6.16 -7.80
C ARG A 95 -19.30 5.19 -7.28
N GLN A 96 -19.07 3.88 -7.37
CA GLN A 96 -19.99 2.92 -6.75
C GLN A 96 -20.01 3.08 -5.23
N VAL A 97 -18.84 3.29 -4.62
CA VAL A 97 -18.73 3.54 -3.18
C VAL A 97 -19.36 4.89 -2.79
N GLU A 98 -19.20 5.92 -3.61
CA GLU A 98 -19.79 7.25 -3.41
C GLU A 98 -21.31 7.29 -3.64
N SER A 99 -21.91 6.24 -4.21
CA SER A 99 -23.37 6.19 -4.38
C SER A 99 -24.14 6.12 -3.05
N ARG A 100 -23.45 5.80 -1.95
CA ARG A 100 -24.03 5.81 -0.60
C ARG A 100 -24.12 7.26 -0.08
N PRO A 101 -25.30 7.76 0.34
CA PRO A 101 -25.51 9.18 0.67
C PRO A 101 -24.56 9.80 1.70
N GLU A 102 -24.07 8.99 2.65
CA GLU A 102 -23.17 9.42 3.72
C GLU A 102 -21.71 9.57 3.26
N VAL A 103 -21.37 9.04 2.09
CA VAL A 103 -20.01 9.03 1.54
C VAL A 103 -19.81 10.23 0.62
N LYS A 104 -18.74 10.98 0.86
CA LYS A 104 -18.28 12.07 0.01
C LYS A 104 -16.82 11.86 -0.30
N LEU A 105 -16.47 11.67 -1.56
CA LEU A 105 -15.07 11.51 -1.95
C LEU A 105 -14.55 12.80 -2.58
N ASN A 106 -13.36 13.21 -2.16
CA ASN A 106 -12.68 14.37 -2.73
C ASN A 106 -11.54 13.93 -3.66
N TYR A 107 -11.71 14.17 -4.94
CA TYR A 107 -10.77 13.76 -5.99
C TYR A 107 -9.70 14.83 -6.31
N HIS A 108 -9.62 15.91 -5.53
CA HIS A 108 -8.80 17.08 -5.85
C HIS A 108 -7.33 16.74 -6.13
N HIS A 109 -6.67 15.98 -5.24
CA HIS A 109 -5.26 15.59 -5.43
C HIS A 109 -5.06 14.74 -6.70
N ILE A 110 -5.98 13.80 -6.99
CA ILE A 110 -5.93 12.99 -8.21
C ILE A 110 -6.08 13.89 -9.44
N GLN A 111 -7.04 14.81 -9.44
CA GLN A 111 -7.28 15.73 -10.55
C GLN A 111 -6.09 16.66 -10.81
N GLN A 112 -5.47 17.20 -9.76
CA GLN A 112 -4.27 18.02 -9.89
C GLN A 112 -3.07 17.22 -10.38
N PHE A 113 -2.90 15.99 -9.91
CA PHE A 113 -1.79 15.12 -10.34
C PHE A 113 -1.84 14.77 -11.83
N PHE A 114 -3.05 14.52 -12.37
CA PHE A 114 -3.22 14.24 -13.80
C PHE A 114 -3.31 15.49 -14.67
N GLY A 115 -3.65 16.65 -14.10
CA GLY A 115 -3.78 17.91 -14.83
C GLY A 115 -4.95 17.95 -15.82
N THR A 116 -4.97 18.99 -16.66
CA THR A 116 -6.03 19.22 -17.66
C THR A 116 -5.92 18.32 -18.89
N ILE A 117 -4.69 17.91 -19.22
CA ILE A 117 -4.41 16.89 -20.23
C ILE A 117 -3.97 15.67 -19.44
N SER A 118 -4.83 14.64 -19.38
CA SER A 118 -4.52 13.42 -18.64
C SER A 118 -3.26 12.77 -19.19
N ASP A 119 -2.14 13.06 -18.54
CA ASP A 119 -0.85 12.52 -18.87
C ASP A 119 -0.65 11.21 -18.11
N PHE A 120 -0.29 10.14 -18.83
CA PHE A 120 -0.02 8.82 -18.27
C PHE A 120 1.44 8.40 -18.46
N GLN A 121 2.28 9.29 -18.99
CA GLN A 121 3.68 9.00 -19.23
C GLN A 121 4.39 8.62 -17.93
N GLY A 122 5.15 7.53 -17.99
CA GLY A 122 5.95 7.04 -16.87
C GLY A 122 5.16 6.38 -15.74
N ILE A 123 3.83 6.25 -15.83
CA ILE A 123 3.05 5.40 -14.92
C ILE A 123 3.28 3.95 -15.30
N VAL A 124 3.91 3.17 -14.41
CA VAL A 124 4.28 1.76 -14.66
C VAL A 124 3.44 0.75 -13.88
N LEU A 125 2.70 1.22 -12.88
CA LEU A 125 1.85 0.39 -12.05
C LEU A 125 0.75 1.21 -11.36
N MET A 126 -0.40 0.58 -11.10
CA MET A 126 -1.43 1.11 -10.21
C MET A 126 -2.05 0.03 -9.32
N ALA A 127 -2.55 0.46 -8.16
CA ALA A 127 -3.29 -0.39 -7.24
C ALA A 127 -4.45 0.36 -6.58
N VAL A 128 -5.51 -0.37 -6.26
CA VAL A 128 -6.72 0.13 -5.59
C VAL A 128 -6.85 -0.58 -4.26
N ALA A 129 -7.03 0.19 -3.18
CA ALA A 129 -7.20 -0.38 -1.85
C ALA A 129 -8.39 0.23 -1.11
N ILE A 130 -8.80 -0.48 -0.07
CA ILE A 130 -9.77 -0.02 0.92
C ILE A 130 -9.15 -0.11 2.32
N ASP A 131 -9.55 0.81 3.18
CA ASP A 131 -9.32 0.79 4.63
C ASP A 131 -10.69 1.07 5.27
N ALA A 132 -11.39 -0.01 5.62
CA ALA A 132 -12.75 0.04 6.14
C ALA A 132 -12.72 0.13 7.67
N ARG A 133 -13.51 1.06 8.22
CA ARG A 133 -13.69 1.31 9.64
C ARG A 133 -15.14 1.13 10.03
N THR A 134 -15.37 0.79 11.29
CA THR A 134 -16.72 0.67 11.87
C THR A 134 -17.44 2.01 11.83
N VAL A 135 -16.72 3.11 12.08
CA VAL A 135 -17.18 4.46 11.82
C VAL A 135 -16.98 4.76 10.34
N ILE A 136 -18.07 4.78 9.57
CA ILE A 136 -18.02 4.88 8.11
C ILE A 136 -17.24 6.09 7.60
N THR A 137 -17.26 7.23 8.30
CA THR A 137 -16.55 8.46 7.93
C THR A 137 -15.03 8.36 8.08
N GLU A 138 -14.54 7.40 8.85
CA GLU A 138 -13.10 7.10 9.01
C GLU A 138 -12.61 6.09 7.96
N SER A 139 -13.53 5.45 7.23
CA SER A 139 -13.17 4.62 6.09
C SER A 139 -12.63 5.45 4.95
N ARG A 140 -11.74 4.84 4.15
CA ARG A 140 -11.17 5.48 2.96
C ARG A 140 -10.94 4.50 1.82
N LEU A 141 -11.00 5.03 0.60
CA LEU A 141 -10.45 4.39 -0.58
C LEU A 141 -9.02 4.89 -0.80
N LYS A 142 -8.21 4.07 -1.44
CA LYS A 142 -6.83 4.42 -1.77
C LYS A 142 -6.53 4.11 -3.22
N LEU A 143 -5.82 5.00 -3.88
CA LEU A 143 -5.22 4.78 -5.19
C LEU A 143 -3.71 4.92 -5.05
N TYR A 144 -2.97 3.91 -5.50
CA TYR A 144 -1.52 3.95 -5.57
C TYR A 144 -1.07 3.96 -7.03
N ILE A 145 -0.08 4.79 -7.34
CA ILE A 145 0.52 4.94 -8.66
C ILE A 145 2.03 4.83 -8.50
N TRP A 146 2.69 3.98 -9.29
CA TRP A 146 4.15 3.97 -9.38
C TRP A 146 4.61 4.64 -10.67
N LEU A 147 5.60 5.49 -10.51
CA LEU A 147 6.25 6.24 -11.55
C LEU A 147 7.65 5.68 -11.81
N LYS A 148 8.06 5.72 -13.07
CA LYS A 148 9.41 5.44 -13.52
C LYS A 148 9.75 6.33 -14.71
N ASN A 149 10.93 6.95 -14.72
CA ASN A 149 11.35 7.91 -15.75
C ASN A 149 10.32 9.03 -16.03
N ALA A 150 9.69 9.58 -14.97
CA ALA A 150 8.59 10.54 -15.07
C ALA A 150 8.90 11.86 -14.33
N PRO A 151 9.96 12.60 -14.68
CA PRO A 151 10.45 13.72 -13.87
C PRO A 151 9.39 14.80 -13.63
N GLU A 152 8.60 15.18 -14.64
CA GLU A 152 7.54 16.20 -14.49
C GLU A 152 6.42 15.75 -13.54
N LYS A 153 6.06 14.45 -13.56
CA LYS A 153 5.09 13.88 -12.61
C LYS A 153 5.64 13.75 -11.21
N VAL A 154 6.94 13.46 -11.06
CA VAL A 154 7.62 13.46 -9.77
C VAL A 154 7.57 14.84 -9.15
N GLU A 155 7.92 15.89 -9.90
CA GLU A 155 7.81 17.28 -9.42
C GLU A 155 6.38 17.66 -9.06
N THR A 156 5.40 17.22 -9.86
CA THR A 156 3.97 17.44 -9.57
C THR A 156 3.56 16.77 -8.25
N ALA A 157 3.95 15.51 -8.03
CA ALA A 157 3.64 14.79 -6.80
C ALA A 157 4.27 15.46 -5.57
N ILE A 158 5.52 15.93 -5.68
CA ILE A 158 6.22 16.63 -4.59
C ILE A 158 5.55 17.98 -4.29
N ALA A 159 5.19 18.74 -5.32
CA ALA A 159 4.52 20.02 -5.15
C ALA A 159 3.14 19.86 -4.47
N LEU A 160 2.43 18.77 -4.76
CA LEU A 160 1.14 18.45 -4.12
C LEU A 160 1.30 17.92 -2.70
N CYS A 161 2.39 17.19 -2.42
CA CYS A 161 2.61 16.55 -1.13
C CYS A 161 3.31 17.45 -0.10
N GLY A 162 3.98 18.50 -0.55
CA GLY A 162 4.83 19.34 0.29
C GLY A 162 6.32 19.05 0.03
N ASP A 163 7.00 20.02 -0.58
CA ASP A 163 8.44 19.92 -0.86
C ASP A 163 9.25 20.10 0.43
N SER A 164 10.23 19.22 0.65
CA SER A 164 11.16 19.33 1.77
C SER A 164 12.56 18.83 1.41
N PRO A 165 13.62 19.41 2.01
CA PRO A 165 14.98 18.92 1.81
C PRO A 165 15.15 17.43 2.13
N THR A 166 14.44 16.93 3.14
CA THR A 166 14.45 15.52 3.51
C THR A 166 13.85 14.66 2.40
N LEU A 167 12.63 14.97 1.93
CA LEU A 167 12.02 14.25 0.81
C LEU A 167 12.95 14.22 -0.42
N ARG A 168 13.53 15.38 -0.78
CA ARG A 168 14.48 15.48 -1.89
C ARG A 168 15.73 14.61 -1.69
N ALA A 169 16.21 14.46 -0.46
CA ALA A 169 17.34 13.59 -0.15
C ALA A 169 17.00 12.09 -0.32
N PHE A 170 15.73 11.68 -0.23
CA PHE A 170 15.32 10.30 -0.46
C PHE A 170 15.10 9.95 -1.94
N LEU A 171 15.04 10.93 -2.83
CA LEU A 171 14.97 10.71 -4.29
C LEU A 171 16.36 10.32 -4.83
N VAL A 172 16.68 9.02 -4.79
CA VAL A 172 17.97 8.47 -5.24
C VAL A 172 17.95 7.99 -6.70
N ASN A 173 16.76 7.76 -7.25
CA ASN A 173 16.55 7.19 -8.58
C ASN A 173 15.30 7.81 -9.24
N ASP A 174 14.90 7.25 -10.38
CA ASP A 174 13.77 7.69 -11.19
C ASP A 174 12.43 7.05 -10.78
N GLN A 175 12.38 6.35 -9.64
CA GLN A 175 11.21 5.62 -9.16
C GLN A 175 10.56 6.34 -7.99
N LEU A 176 9.23 6.45 -8.04
CA LEU A 176 8.42 7.05 -6.98
C LEU A 176 7.07 6.36 -6.93
N GLN A 177 6.60 6.00 -5.74
CA GLN A 177 5.19 5.68 -5.53
C GLN A 177 4.46 6.92 -5.03
N VAL A 178 3.22 7.09 -5.48
CA VAL A 178 2.30 8.15 -5.04
C VAL A 178 1.02 7.48 -4.57
N GLY A 179 0.59 7.79 -3.35
CA GLY A 179 -0.66 7.32 -2.75
C GLY A 179 -1.64 8.47 -2.63
N PHE A 180 -2.91 8.19 -2.95
CA PHE A 180 -4.02 9.10 -2.73
C PHE A 180 -5.00 8.42 -1.80
N ASP A 181 -5.31 9.07 -0.69
CA ASP A 181 -6.33 8.62 0.24
C ASP A 181 -7.57 9.51 0.07
N LEU A 182 -8.74 8.86 -0.03
CA LEU A 182 -10.04 9.50 -0.16
C LEU A 182 -10.93 9.00 0.98
N PHE A 183 -11.00 9.80 2.05
CA PHE A 183 -11.85 9.51 3.21
C PHE A 183 -13.30 9.75 2.88
N PHE A 184 -14.20 8.99 3.50
CA PHE A 184 -15.63 9.06 3.19
C PHE A 184 -16.28 10.33 3.74
N ASN A 185 -15.59 11.09 4.59
CA ASN A 185 -16.01 12.39 5.10
C ASN A 185 -15.71 13.56 4.13
N GLY A 186 -15.02 13.31 3.01
CA GLY A 186 -14.62 14.34 2.04
C GLY A 186 -13.20 14.87 2.21
N GLU A 187 -12.45 14.39 3.20
CA GLU A 187 -11.02 14.65 3.31
C GLU A 187 -10.25 13.82 2.28
N SER A 188 -9.15 14.39 1.78
CA SER A 188 -8.25 13.70 0.86
C SER A 188 -6.82 14.03 1.23
N GLU A 189 -5.95 13.03 1.12
CA GLU A 189 -4.53 13.16 1.40
C GLU A 189 -3.73 12.60 0.23
N ILE A 190 -2.52 13.11 0.08
CA ILE A 190 -1.50 12.58 -0.83
C ILE A 190 -0.28 12.20 -0.01
N GLU A 191 0.34 11.08 -0.36
CA GLU A 191 1.58 10.60 0.23
C GLU A 191 2.54 10.20 -0.89
N VAL A 192 3.82 10.57 -0.78
CA VAL A 192 4.86 10.17 -1.72
C VAL A 192 5.86 9.24 -1.05
N TYR A 193 6.29 8.22 -1.79
CA TYR A 193 7.20 7.19 -1.28
C TYR A 193 8.37 7.01 -2.25
N PRO A 194 9.50 7.69 -2.00
CA PRO A 194 10.75 7.37 -2.68
C PRO A 194 11.14 5.92 -2.39
N ILE A 195 11.58 5.21 -3.42
CA ILE A 195 11.87 3.77 -3.36
C ILE A 195 13.38 3.57 -3.49
N ILE A 196 13.97 2.85 -2.54
CA ILE A 196 15.42 2.57 -2.52
C ILE A 196 15.60 1.06 -2.41
N SER A 197 16.18 0.43 -3.43
CA SER A 197 16.57 -0.98 -3.37
C SER A 197 17.79 -1.17 -2.46
N GLN A 198 18.02 -2.39 -1.96
CA GLN A 198 19.23 -2.70 -1.20
C GLN A 198 20.51 -2.42 -1.98
N ASP A 199 20.53 -2.73 -3.28
CA ASP A 199 21.70 -2.50 -4.13
C ASP A 199 22.04 -1.01 -4.24
N GLU A 200 21.03 -0.14 -4.32
CA GLU A 200 21.22 1.31 -4.29
C GLU A 200 21.68 1.78 -2.91
N LEU A 201 21.07 1.28 -1.83
CA LEU A 201 21.43 1.63 -0.47
C LEU A 201 22.88 1.23 -0.11
N GLN A 202 23.43 0.20 -0.75
CA GLN A 202 24.82 -0.20 -0.59
C GLN A 202 25.81 0.76 -1.27
N GLN A 203 25.36 1.60 -2.21
CA GLN A 203 26.22 2.59 -2.85
C GLN A 203 26.62 3.66 -1.84
N PHE A 204 27.94 3.87 -1.68
CA PHE A 204 28.50 4.74 -0.64
C PHE A 204 27.84 6.13 -0.57
N HIS A 205 27.67 6.79 -1.72
CA HIS A 205 27.10 8.15 -1.78
C HIS A 205 25.60 8.18 -1.43
N ILE A 206 24.83 7.12 -1.71
CA ILE A 206 23.43 7.01 -1.28
C ILE A 206 23.39 6.72 0.21
N ARG A 207 24.19 5.75 0.67
CA ARG A 207 24.27 5.37 2.08
C ARG A 207 24.63 6.56 2.99
N ASP A 208 25.67 7.30 2.63
CA ASP A 208 26.13 8.47 3.39
C ASP A 208 25.09 9.59 3.42
N ARG A 209 24.23 9.67 2.41
CA ARG A 209 23.12 10.63 2.35
C ARG A 209 21.92 10.20 3.19
N ILE A 210 21.56 8.92 3.17
CA ILE A 210 20.31 8.41 3.75
C ILE A 210 20.46 8.02 5.22
N ILE A 211 21.53 7.31 5.58
CA ILE A 211 21.70 6.76 6.94
C ILE A 211 21.64 7.84 8.04
N PRO A 212 22.24 9.04 7.88
CA PRO A 212 22.15 10.09 8.89
C PRO A 212 20.73 10.64 9.11
N LEU A 213 19.82 10.42 8.17
CA LEU A 213 18.43 10.87 8.24
C LEU A 213 17.51 9.87 8.94
N LEU A 214 18.00 8.67 9.26
CA LEU A 214 17.19 7.60 9.84
C LEU A 214 17.43 7.44 11.34
N PRO A 215 16.40 7.03 12.11
CA PRO A 215 16.57 6.65 13.50
C PRO A 215 17.58 5.50 13.65
N PRO A 216 18.53 5.56 14.61
CA PRO A 216 19.50 4.47 14.82
C PRO A 216 18.87 3.10 15.06
N ARG A 217 17.68 3.06 15.68
CA ARG A 217 16.92 1.81 15.94
C ARG A 217 16.27 1.22 14.68
N ALA A 218 16.12 1.98 13.61
CA ALA A 218 15.62 1.48 12.33
C ALA A 218 16.73 0.81 11.49
N LEU A 219 18.00 1.17 11.72
CA LEU A 219 19.12 0.70 10.90
C LEU A 219 19.30 -0.83 10.87
N PRO A 220 19.11 -1.59 11.97
CA PRO A 220 19.18 -3.05 11.92
C PRO A 220 18.05 -3.69 11.10
N LEU A 221 16.88 -3.05 11.04
CA LEU A 221 15.74 -3.53 10.24
C LEU A 221 15.95 -3.27 8.76
N LEU A 222 16.66 -2.19 8.43
CA LEU A 222 16.99 -1.82 7.06
C LEU A 222 17.79 -2.90 6.33
N GLN A 223 18.56 -3.73 7.03
CA GLN A 223 19.32 -4.84 6.43
C GLN A 223 18.50 -6.13 6.23
N GLN A 224 17.22 -6.12 6.63
CA GLN A 224 16.35 -7.29 6.63
C GLN A 224 15.27 -7.23 5.54
N CYS A 225 15.29 -6.21 4.67
CA CYS A 225 14.31 -6.00 3.61
C CYS A 225 15.01 -5.78 2.26
N ALA A 226 14.36 -6.13 1.14
CA ALA A 226 14.95 -5.96 -0.18
C ALA A 226 14.79 -4.53 -0.73
N VAL A 227 13.76 -3.83 -0.26
CA VAL A 227 13.42 -2.46 -0.66
C VAL A 227 13.09 -1.67 0.60
N PHE A 228 13.48 -0.40 0.61
CA PHE A 228 13.16 0.56 1.64
C PHE A 228 12.40 1.73 1.03
N GLN A 229 11.33 2.16 1.68
CA GLN A 229 10.60 3.37 1.30
C GLN A 229 10.34 4.25 2.51
N VAL A 230 10.16 5.54 2.27
CA VAL A 230 9.73 6.49 3.30
C VAL A 230 8.48 7.20 2.80
N GLY A 231 7.37 7.06 3.52
CA GLY A 231 6.13 7.77 3.23
C GLY A 231 6.17 9.18 3.81
N PHE A 232 6.15 10.17 2.91
CA PHE A 232 6.05 11.60 3.24
C PHE A 232 4.64 12.09 2.95
N SER A 233 4.00 12.73 3.93
CA SER A 233 2.71 13.40 3.78
C SER A 233 2.55 14.41 4.91
N GLU A 234 1.96 15.58 4.63
CA GLU A 234 1.58 16.56 5.66
C GLU A 234 0.53 16.01 6.64
N ALA A 235 -0.21 14.97 6.24
CA ALA A 235 -1.21 14.33 7.09
C ALA A 235 -0.62 13.40 8.15
N ASN A 236 0.62 12.95 7.97
CA ASN A 236 1.27 12.06 8.93
C ASN A 236 1.91 12.88 10.06
N GLU A 237 1.72 12.47 11.32
CA GLU A 237 2.42 13.08 12.47
C GLU A 237 3.95 12.96 12.37
N SER A 238 4.43 11.91 11.69
CA SER A 238 5.83 11.66 11.37
C SER A 238 5.90 10.84 10.09
N ASN A 239 7.02 10.90 9.37
CA ASN A 239 7.25 10.02 8.21
C ASN A 239 7.04 8.55 8.59
N ILE A 240 6.75 7.70 7.60
CA ILE A 240 6.55 6.26 7.82
C ILE A 240 7.64 5.50 7.11
N LEU A 241 8.40 4.68 7.85
CA LEU A 241 9.46 3.85 7.29
C LEU A 241 8.88 2.51 6.87
N TYR A 242 8.95 2.18 5.57
CA TYR A 242 8.47 0.93 5.01
C TYR A 242 9.64 0.02 4.66
N PHE A 243 9.61 -1.20 5.21
CA PHE A 243 10.57 -2.27 4.98
C PHE A 243 9.89 -3.32 4.10
N ASP A 244 10.24 -3.32 2.82
CA ASP A 244 9.57 -4.09 1.79
C ASP A 244 10.29 -5.39 1.47
N TYR A 245 9.51 -6.43 1.17
CA TYR A 245 10.04 -7.76 0.87
C TYR A 245 11.00 -8.26 1.96
N VAL A 246 10.51 -8.25 3.20
CA VAL A 246 11.26 -8.73 4.36
C VAL A 246 11.78 -10.15 4.12
N HIS A 247 13.08 -10.35 4.29
CA HIS A 247 13.76 -11.61 3.97
C HIS A 247 13.38 -12.75 4.92
N ASP A 248 13.26 -12.44 6.22
CA ASP A 248 12.77 -13.36 7.25
C ASP A 248 11.63 -12.68 8.04
N PRO A 249 10.37 -12.84 7.58
CA PRO A 249 9.21 -12.24 8.23
C PRO A 249 9.06 -12.62 9.72
N ASN A 250 9.45 -13.84 10.09
CA ASN A 250 9.30 -14.33 11.46
C ASN A 250 10.22 -13.57 12.40
N SER A 251 11.53 -13.57 12.08
CA SER A 251 12.54 -12.86 12.85
C SER A 251 12.26 -11.35 12.88
N PHE A 252 11.88 -10.78 11.73
CA PHE A 252 11.58 -9.35 11.64
C PHE A 252 10.45 -8.96 12.59
N VAL A 253 9.31 -9.65 12.54
CA VAL A 253 8.15 -9.36 13.40
C VAL A 253 8.48 -9.61 14.87
N ASP A 254 9.19 -10.70 15.19
CA ASP A 254 9.56 -11.02 16.57
C ASP A 254 10.46 -9.91 17.18
N ASN A 255 11.35 -9.32 16.38
CA ASN A 255 12.25 -8.24 16.77
C ASN A 255 11.56 -6.88 16.99
N LEU A 256 10.32 -6.69 16.54
CA LEU A 256 9.58 -5.44 16.79
C LEU A 256 9.12 -5.32 18.25
N GLY A 257 8.99 -6.44 18.97
CA GLY A 257 8.55 -6.44 20.37
C GLY A 257 7.09 -6.03 20.58
N ASN A 258 6.26 -6.07 19.53
CA ASN A 258 4.84 -5.74 19.59
C ASN A 258 3.99 -7.02 19.55
N GLU A 259 3.28 -7.31 20.64
CA GLU A 259 2.55 -8.59 20.80
C GLU A 259 1.35 -8.71 19.86
N MET A 260 0.65 -7.61 19.57
CA MET A 260 -0.47 -7.64 18.62
C MET A 260 0.00 -7.92 17.19
N THR A 261 1.12 -7.33 16.80
CA THR A 261 1.78 -7.60 15.51
C THR A 261 2.16 -9.08 15.39
N LYS A 262 2.74 -9.67 16.46
CA LYS A 262 3.05 -11.10 16.52
C LYS A 262 1.79 -11.96 16.39
N LYS A 263 0.69 -11.58 17.05
CA LYS A 263 -0.59 -12.30 16.98
C LYS A 263 -1.13 -12.35 15.55
N ILE A 264 -1.13 -11.21 14.84
CA ILE A 264 -1.53 -11.16 13.43
C ILE A 264 -0.59 -12.04 12.59
N HIS A 265 0.72 -11.88 12.77
CA HIS A 265 1.70 -12.62 11.98
C HIS A 265 1.63 -14.13 12.21
N ALA A 266 1.32 -14.59 13.43
CA ALA A 266 1.16 -16.00 13.75
C ALA A 266 0.10 -16.68 12.87
N TYR A 267 -0.98 -15.97 12.51
CA TYR A 267 -1.96 -16.48 11.55
C TYR A 267 -1.35 -16.62 10.14
N TYR A 268 -0.62 -15.61 9.67
CA TYR A 268 -0.03 -15.57 8.33
C TYR A 268 1.16 -16.50 8.12
N ARG A 269 1.83 -16.97 9.19
CA ARG A 269 2.86 -18.02 9.14
C ARG A 269 2.38 -19.30 8.45
N HIS A 270 1.07 -19.53 8.43
CA HIS A 270 0.44 -20.71 7.84
C HIS A 270 -0.37 -20.41 6.57
N GLN A 271 -0.28 -19.19 6.05
CA GLN A 271 -0.98 -18.76 4.84
C GLN A 271 -0.01 -18.72 3.64
N PRO A 272 -0.50 -18.79 2.39
CA PRO A 272 0.34 -18.77 1.20
C PRO A 272 0.81 -17.34 0.89
N ILE A 273 1.56 -16.71 1.79
CA ILE A 273 2.14 -15.39 1.57
C ILE A 273 3.37 -15.50 0.66
N LYS A 274 3.54 -14.53 -0.24
CA LYS A 274 4.70 -14.37 -1.12
C LYS A 274 5.76 -13.48 -0.48
N SER A 275 5.32 -12.40 0.16
CA SER A 275 6.20 -11.45 0.86
C SER A 275 5.44 -10.68 1.94
N LEU A 276 6.22 -10.03 2.81
CA LEU A 276 5.74 -9.11 3.82
C LEU A 276 6.40 -7.74 3.62
N THR A 277 5.59 -6.69 3.66
CA THR A 277 6.02 -5.30 3.89
C THR A 277 5.58 -4.86 5.27
N VAL A 278 6.47 -4.16 5.99
CA VAL A 278 6.17 -3.59 7.30
C VAL A 278 6.40 -2.08 7.29
N GLY A 279 5.38 -1.29 7.62
CA GLY A 279 5.45 0.15 7.79
C GLY A 279 5.43 0.55 9.27
N ILE A 280 6.33 1.43 9.70
CA ILE A 280 6.42 1.89 11.09
C ILE A 280 6.58 3.41 11.10
N PRO A 281 5.73 4.18 11.80
CA PRO A 281 5.92 5.62 11.96
C PRO A 281 7.28 5.92 12.60
N GLU A 282 8.03 6.83 12.01
CA GLU A 282 9.41 7.17 12.39
C GLU A 282 9.53 7.50 13.89
N HIS A 283 8.55 8.22 14.45
CA HIS A 283 8.57 8.60 15.86
C HIS A 283 8.59 7.40 16.83
N ASN A 284 8.09 6.22 16.43
CA ASN A 284 8.10 5.01 17.27
C ASN A 284 9.54 4.53 17.52
N PHE A 285 10.47 4.79 16.61
CA PHE A 285 11.87 4.42 16.80
C PHE A 285 12.58 5.27 17.87
N TYR A 286 12.07 6.45 18.19
CA TYR A 286 12.55 7.28 19.31
C TYR A 286 11.85 6.96 20.64
N GLY A 287 10.70 6.28 20.60
CA GLY A 287 9.94 5.85 21.78
C GLY A 287 10.55 4.64 22.49
N ARG A 288 9.91 4.15 23.55
CA ARG A 288 10.38 2.94 24.28
C ARG A 288 10.00 1.64 23.57
N ALA A 289 8.88 1.63 22.83
CA ALA A 289 8.33 0.48 22.14
C ALA A 289 7.85 0.89 20.75
N ILE A 290 7.75 -0.10 19.84
CA ILE A 290 7.04 0.06 18.58
C ILE A 290 5.57 -0.25 18.85
N GLU A 291 4.76 0.79 18.89
CA GLU A 291 3.33 0.70 19.22
C GLU A 291 2.47 0.67 17.95
N HIS A 292 2.93 1.32 16.88
CA HIS A 292 2.19 1.43 15.63
C HIS A 292 2.90 0.68 14.51
N VAL A 293 2.21 -0.28 13.91
CA VAL A 293 2.77 -1.11 12.83
C VAL A 293 1.73 -1.30 11.74
N LYS A 294 2.15 -1.13 10.49
CA LYS A 294 1.37 -1.48 9.30
C LYS A 294 1.95 -2.75 8.70
N LEU A 295 1.13 -3.78 8.52
CA LEU A 295 1.51 -5.06 7.92
C LEU A 295 0.82 -5.21 6.56
N TYR A 296 1.58 -5.63 5.56
CA TYR A 296 1.10 -5.82 4.19
C TYR A 296 1.58 -7.19 3.69
N TYR A 297 0.65 -8.13 3.58
CA TYR A 297 0.93 -9.48 3.11
C TYR A 297 0.59 -9.59 1.63
N ASP A 298 1.60 -9.78 0.76
CA ASP A 298 1.40 -10.14 -0.64
C ASP A 298 0.99 -11.62 -0.70
N MET A 299 -0.20 -11.91 -1.24
CA MET A 299 -0.74 -13.26 -1.29
C MET A 299 -0.40 -13.94 -2.62
N ASN A 300 -0.04 -15.23 -2.58
CA ASN A 300 0.23 -16.02 -3.79
C ASN A 300 -0.99 -16.25 -4.66
#